data_AF-A0A0N1EG08-F1
#
_entry.id   AF-A0A0N1EG08-F1
#
_cell.length_a   1.000
_cell.length_b   1.000
_cell.length_c   1.000
_cell.angle_alpha   90.00
_cell.angle_beta   90.00
_cell.angle_gamma   90.00
#
_symmetry.space_group_name_H-M   'P 1'
#
loop_
_entity.id
_entity.type
_entity.pdbx_description
1 polymer ?
#
loop_
_entity_poly.entity_id
_entity_poly.type
_entity_poly.pdbx_seq_one_letter_code
_entity_poly.pdbx_strand_id
1 'polypeptide(L)'
;MIRTFRPALLALAVVLPVAASAAAPGQTAPSPAPAPATSPARQVVVTTLTAGQGAKPTREDYVLVNYKGMLKDGTVFDQNEQMPMALGEVVPGFADGLVQMQRGGSYRILIPAELAYGAEGGGPIPPNSDLVFEVTLLDFKTRAELDAMIAAQQGQAQPAQPGSQ
;
A
#
# COMPACT_ATOMS: atom_id res chain seq x y z
N MET A 1 -65.36 -49.47 -19.00
CA MET A 1 -65.58 -48.53 -20.12
C MET A 1 -64.59 -47.38 -19.96
N ILE A 2 -63.86 -47.01 -21.04
CA ILE A 2 -63.34 -45.64 -21.35
C ILE A 2 -62.09 -45.22 -20.52
N ARG A 3 -60.92 -44.78 -21.02
CA ARG A 3 -60.34 -44.33 -22.32
C ARG A 3 -58.80 -44.44 -22.20
N THR A 4 -58.07 -45.13 -23.08
CA THR A 4 -57.46 -44.69 -24.36
C THR A 4 -56.35 -43.62 -24.26
N PHE A 5 -55.10 -44.11 -24.33
CA PHE A 5 -53.92 -43.69 -25.11
C PHE A 5 -53.69 -42.21 -25.45
N ARG A 6 -52.47 -41.70 -25.14
CA ARG A 6 -51.44 -41.36 -26.16
C ARG A 6 -50.01 -41.57 -25.61
N PRO A 7 -49.12 -42.23 -26.36
CA PRO A 7 -47.69 -42.37 -26.05
C PRO A 7 -46.89 -41.25 -26.74
N ALA A 8 -45.75 -40.85 -26.16
CA ALA A 8 -44.74 -40.09 -26.88
C ALA A 8 -43.35 -40.64 -26.54
N LEU A 9 -42.76 -41.23 -27.58
CA LEU A 9 -41.46 -41.87 -27.67
C LEU A 9 -40.32 -40.82 -27.74
N LEU A 10 -39.11 -41.30 -27.42
CA LEU A 10 -37.78 -40.85 -27.86
C LEU A 10 -37.29 -39.49 -27.29
N ALA A 11 -36.01 -39.31 -26.94
CA ALA A 11 -34.81 -39.97 -27.42
C ALA A 11 -33.74 -40.11 -26.33
N LEU A 12 -33.04 -41.25 -26.41
CA LEU A 12 -31.85 -41.60 -25.67
C LEU A 12 -30.68 -40.71 -26.14
N ALA A 13 -30.30 -39.70 -25.35
CA ALA A 13 -29.03 -39.00 -25.54
C ALA A 13 -27.94 -39.79 -24.82
N VAL A 14 -27.18 -40.57 -25.60
CA VAL A 14 -25.90 -41.15 -25.17
C VAL A 14 -24.94 -39.99 -24.91
N VAL A 15 -24.54 -39.82 -23.66
CA VAL A 15 -23.44 -38.93 -23.30
C VAL A 15 -22.28 -39.80 -22.83
N LEU A 16 -21.19 -39.73 -23.60
CA LEU A 16 -19.92 -40.43 -23.41
C LEU A 16 -19.32 -40.16 -22.02
N PRO A 17 -18.63 -41.13 -21.39
CA PRO A 17 -17.87 -40.88 -20.18
C PRO A 17 -16.52 -40.25 -20.57
N VAL A 18 -16.25 -39.03 -20.12
CA VAL A 18 -14.87 -38.55 -20.00
C VAL A 18 -14.40 -38.85 -18.59
N ALA A 19 -13.41 -39.74 -18.52
CA ALA A 19 -12.74 -40.12 -17.31
C ALA A 19 -11.81 -38.99 -16.82
N ALA A 20 -11.75 -38.88 -15.49
CA ALA A 20 -10.59 -38.54 -14.68
C ALA A 20 -9.74 -37.30 -15.03
N SER A 21 -9.80 -36.31 -14.15
CA SER A 21 -8.56 -35.73 -13.63
C SER A 21 -8.76 -35.19 -12.22
N ALA A 22 -7.88 -35.62 -11.32
CA ALA A 22 -7.82 -35.19 -9.94
C ALA A 22 -7.47 -33.70 -9.84
N ALA A 23 -8.20 -32.96 -9.02
CA ALA A 23 -7.78 -31.64 -8.55
C ALA A 23 -8.19 -31.47 -7.09
N ALA A 24 -7.24 -31.00 -6.29
CA ALA A 24 -7.21 -30.90 -4.84
C ALA A 24 -8.36 -30.10 -4.20
N PRO A 25 -8.65 -30.30 -2.90
CA PRO A 25 -9.30 -29.28 -2.08
C PRO A 25 -8.22 -28.28 -1.65
N GLY A 26 -8.13 -27.16 -2.34
CA GLY A 26 -7.22 -26.08 -1.97
C GLY A 26 -7.25 -25.00 -3.03
N GLN A 27 -8.06 -23.96 -2.77
CA GLN A 27 -7.89 -22.56 -3.18
C GLN A 27 -9.26 -21.87 -3.11
N THR A 28 -9.57 -21.33 -1.94
CA THR A 28 -10.47 -20.19 -1.84
C THR A 28 -9.58 -18.95 -1.88
N ALA A 29 -9.46 -18.34 -3.05
CA ALA A 29 -9.04 -16.95 -3.21
C ALA A 29 -9.91 -16.36 -4.34
N PRO A 30 -10.55 -15.20 -4.12
CA PRO A 30 -11.56 -14.66 -5.03
C PRO A 30 -10.93 -14.06 -6.30
N SER A 31 -11.55 -14.32 -7.46
CA SER A 31 -11.46 -13.49 -8.68
C SER A 31 -12.20 -12.15 -8.47
N PRO A 32 -12.00 -11.06 -9.25
CA PRO A 32 -11.40 -10.97 -10.59
C PRO A 32 -10.44 -9.76 -10.83
N ALA A 33 -9.67 -9.79 -11.93
CA ALA A 33 -9.16 -8.57 -12.59
C ALA A 33 -10.23 -8.03 -13.57
N PRO A 34 -10.36 -6.69 -13.80
CA PRO A 34 -9.74 -6.12 -15.01
C PRO A 34 -9.34 -4.61 -14.97
N ALA A 35 -8.20 -4.30 -15.63
CA ALA A 35 -7.94 -3.15 -16.51
C ALA A 35 -7.88 -1.68 -15.98
N PRO A 36 -7.11 -0.79 -16.67
CA PRO A 36 -6.55 0.44 -16.11
C PRO A 36 -7.52 1.61 -16.23
N ALA A 37 -7.93 2.19 -15.10
CA ALA A 37 -8.64 3.46 -15.10
C ALA A 37 -7.65 4.60 -15.38
N THR A 38 -7.69 5.11 -16.61
CA THR A 38 -7.26 6.46 -16.97
C THR A 38 -8.29 7.43 -16.41
N SER A 39 -8.16 7.78 -15.13
CA SER A 39 -8.88 8.89 -14.49
C SER A 39 -7.95 10.11 -14.45
N PRO A 40 -8.37 11.30 -14.94
CA PRO A 40 -7.54 12.51 -14.92
C PRO A 40 -7.39 13.15 -13.52
N ALA A 41 -7.78 12.47 -12.44
CA ALA A 41 -7.68 12.92 -11.05
C ALA A 41 -6.52 12.26 -10.28
N ARG A 42 -5.53 11.70 -10.99
CA ARG A 42 -4.37 10.99 -10.42
C ARG A 42 -3.36 11.96 -9.78
N GLN A 43 -3.79 12.73 -8.80
CA GLN A 43 -2.89 13.61 -8.08
C GLN A 43 -3.28 13.69 -6.61
N VAL A 44 -2.29 13.49 -5.75
CA VAL A 44 -2.45 13.73 -4.32
C VAL A 44 -2.55 15.23 -4.07
N VAL A 45 -3.45 15.63 -3.18
CA VAL A 45 -3.59 17.04 -2.80
C VAL A 45 -2.85 17.24 -1.49
N VAL A 46 -1.73 17.97 -1.55
CA VAL A 46 -0.93 18.32 -0.37
C VAL A 46 -1.31 19.72 0.09
N THR A 47 -1.82 19.83 1.30
CA THR A 47 -2.14 21.09 1.97
C THR A 47 -1.13 21.33 3.08
N THR A 48 -0.38 22.43 3.02
CA THR A 48 0.54 22.81 4.09
C THR A 48 -0.23 23.34 5.29
N LEU A 49 -0.11 22.66 6.43
CA LEU A 49 -0.66 23.14 7.71
C LEU A 49 0.38 24.02 8.41
N THR A 50 1.60 23.51 8.50
CA THR A 50 2.77 24.19 9.06
C THR A 50 3.93 23.99 8.10
N ALA A 51 4.42 25.09 7.54
CA ALA A 51 5.61 25.02 6.69
C ALA A 51 6.81 24.57 7.53
N GLY A 52 7.43 23.47 7.10
CA GLY A 52 8.72 23.05 7.62
C GLY A 52 9.84 23.93 7.09
N GLN A 53 11.07 23.62 7.48
CA GLN A 53 12.27 24.29 7.00
C GLN A 53 13.35 23.26 6.70
N GLY A 54 14.07 23.46 5.59
CA GLY A 54 15.24 22.65 5.25
C GLY A 54 15.01 21.72 4.05
N ALA A 55 15.76 20.63 4.03
CA ALA A 55 15.76 19.69 2.92
C ALA A 55 14.45 18.88 2.83
N LYS A 56 14.19 18.35 1.63
CA LYS A 56 13.06 17.46 1.36
C LYS A 56 13.58 16.02 1.28
N PRO A 57 12.82 15.03 1.80
CA PRO A 57 13.17 13.63 1.61
C PRO A 57 12.96 13.21 0.15
N THR A 58 13.71 12.22 -0.30
CA THR A 58 13.54 11.53 -1.57
C THR A 58 12.84 10.18 -1.37
N ARG A 59 12.39 9.54 -2.46
CA ARG A 59 11.68 8.25 -2.39
C ARG A 59 12.51 7.10 -1.79
N GLU A 60 13.82 7.23 -1.72
CA GLU A 60 14.72 6.20 -1.19
C GLU A 60 15.10 6.44 0.27
N ASP A 61 14.63 7.54 0.86
CA ASP A 61 15.02 7.94 2.21
C ASP A 61 14.10 7.34 3.29
N TYR A 62 14.60 7.38 4.51
CA TYR A 62 13.86 6.97 5.70
C TYR A 62 13.37 8.20 6.44
N VAL A 63 12.06 8.34 6.60
CA VAL A 63 11.44 9.45 7.32
C VAL A 63 10.97 9.00 8.69
N LEU A 64 11.09 9.89 9.66
CA LEU A 64 10.47 9.77 10.97
C LEU A 64 9.32 10.76 11.02
N VAL A 65 8.09 10.25 11.03
CA VAL A 65 6.90 11.09 10.98
C VAL A 65 5.89 10.71 12.06
N ASN A 66 5.10 11.70 12.44
CA ASN A 66 3.82 11.46 13.10
C ASN A 66 2.76 11.51 12.02
N TYR A 67 1.93 10.49 11.91
CA TYR A 67 0.84 10.50 10.94
C TYR A 67 -0.48 10.09 11.58
N LYS A 68 -1.55 10.65 11.03
CA LYS A 68 -2.93 10.33 11.38
C LYS A 68 -3.72 10.14 10.09
N GLY A 69 -4.07 8.88 9.81
CA GLY A 69 -4.89 8.46 8.70
C GLY A 69 -6.38 8.50 9.07
N MET A 70 -7.13 9.27 8.30
CA MET A 70 -8.57 9.45 8.45
C MET A 70 -9.28 9.20 7.12
N LEU A 71 -10.50 8.69 7.20
CA LEU A 71 -11.43 8.65 6.07
C LEU A 71 -12.04 10.04 5.85
N LYS A 72 -12.61 10.28 4.66
CA LYS A 72 -13.38 11.50 4.37
C LYS A 72 -14.48 11.80 5.40
N ASP A 73 -15.04 10.75 6.01
CA ASP A 73 -16.07 10.84 7.04
C ASP A 73 -15.54 11.33 8.40
N GLY A 74 -14.21 11.42 8.56
CA GLY A 74 -13.53 11.80 9.81
C GLY A 74 -13.13 10.62 10.69
N THR A 75 -13.54 9.40 10.32
CA THR A 75 -13.14 8.17 11.00
C THR A 75 -11.63 7.94 10.90
N VAL A 76 -10.94 7.92 12.03
CA VAL A 76 -9.51 7.59 12.11
C VAL A 76 -9.37 6.08 11.96
N PHE A 77 -8.62 5.63 10.95
CA PHE A 77 -8.37 4.21 10.72
C PHE A 77 -6.99 3.79 11.19
N ASP A 78 -6.02 4.70 11.19
CA ASP A 78 -4.65 4.44 11.64
C ASP A 78 -4.01 5.75 12.13
N GLN A 79 -3.20 5.68 13.18
CA GLN A 79 -2.42 6.82 13.65
C GLN A 79 -1.20 6.31 14.40
N ASN A 80 -0.03 6.86 14.14
CA ASN A 80 1.19 6.54 14.86
C ASN A 80 2.08 7.79 14.98
N GLU A 81 2.87 7.81 16.05
CA GLU A 81 3.82 8.86 16.35
C GLU A 81 5.24 8.30 16.31
N GLN A 82 6.19 9.11 15.83
CA GLN A 82 7.60 8.76 15.69
C GLN A 82 7.78 7.43 14.94
N MET A 83 6.96 7.19 13.91
CA MET A 83 7.03 5.97 13.11
C MET A 83 8.10 6.15 12.03
N PRO A 84 9.18 5.35 12.03
CA PRO A 84 10.12 5.32 10.93
C PRO A 84 9.46 4.62 9.73
N MET A 85 9.44 5.28 8.58
CA MET A 85 8.91 4.73 7.34
C MET A 85 9.89 4.94 6.19
N ALA A 86 10.09 3.90 5.40
CA ALA A 86 10.81 3.99 4.13
C ALA A 86 9.85 4.51 3.07
N LEU A 87 10.16 5.63 2.39
CA LEU A 87 9.28 6.16 1.34
C LEU A 87 9.08 5.19 0.16
N GLY A 88 10.01 4.24 -0.03
CA GLY A 88 9.91 3.23 -1.08
C GLY A 88 8.94 2.09 -0.78
N GLU A 89 8.53 1.91 0.48
CA GLU A 89 7.68 0.79 0.92
C GLU A 89 6.25 1.23 1.29
N VAL A 90 6.00 2.54 1.33
CA VAL A 90 4.67 3.10 1.60
C VAL A 90 3.83 3.22 0.32
N VAL A 91 2.52 3.43 0.50
CA VAL A 91 1.60 3.62 -0.63
C VAL A 91 2.05 4.79 -1.52
N PRO A 92 1.92 4.67 -2.86
CA PRO A 92 2.53 5.59 -3.80
C PRO A 92 2.04 7.03 -3.63
N GLY A 93 0.76 7.25 -3.29
CA GLY A 93 0.26 8.58 -2.99
C GLY A 93 0.87 9.20 -1.73
N PHE A 94 1.17 8.38 -0.73
CA PHE A 94 1.76 8.87 0.52
C PHE A 94 3.23 9.24 0.30
N ALA A 95 3.98 8.41 -0.44
CA ALA A 95 5.32 8.74 -0.88
C ALA A 95 5.37 10.06 -1.69
N ASP A 96 4.44 10.24 -2.63
CA ASP A 96 4.38 11.45 -3.47
C ASP A 96 4.06 12.72 -2.66
N GLY A 97 3.23 12.60 -1.62
CA GLY A 97 2.98 13.70 -0.69
C GLY A 97 4.20 14.01 0.20
N LEU A 98 4.84 12.98 0.75
CA LEU A 98 5.99 13.12 1.65
C LEU A 98 7.20 13.79 0.99
N VAL A 99 7.51 13.49 -0.28
CA VAL A 99 8.63 14.12 -1.01
C VAL A 99 8.43 15.63 -1.23
N GLN A 100 7.20 16.12 -1.08
CA GLN A 100 6.88 17.55 -1.17
C GLN A 100 7.02 18.26 0.18
N MET A 101 7.09 17.51 1.28
CA MET A 101 7.20 18.03 2.64
C MET A 101 8.62 18.45 2.98
N GLN A 102 8.73 19.41 3.89
CA GLN A 102 10.00 19.91 4.42
C GLN A 102 10.17 19.46 5.87
N ARG A 103 11.42 19.22 6.30
CA ARG A 103 11.76 18.79 7.66
C ARG A 103 11.12 19.69 8.71
N GLY A 104 10.56 19.10 9.77
CA GLY A 104 9.87 19.79 10.85
C GLY A 104 8.49 20.36 10.49
N GLY A 105 7.99 20.13 9.27
CA GLY A 105 6.69 20.66 8.84
C GLY A 105 5.53 19.68 8.97
N SER A 106 4.32 20.23 9.05
CA SER A 106 3.06 19.49 9.11
C SER A 106 2.22 19.76 7.87
N TYR A 107 1.72 18.70 7.25
CA TYR A 107 0.99 18.76 5.99
C TYR A 107 -0.18 17.78 6.05
N ARG A 108 -1.29 18.14 5.41
CA ARG A 108 -2.42 17.26 5.19
C ARG A 108 -2.38 16.80 3.74
N ILE A 109 -2.31 15.50 3.53
CA ILE A 109 -2.26 14.85 2.22
C ILE A 109 -3.59 14.14 1.99
N LEU A 110 -4.31 14.53 0.95
CA LEU A 110 -5.47 13.79 0.47
C LEU A 110 -5.02 12.85 -0.64
N ILE A 111 -5.18 11.56 -0.40
CA ILE A 111 -4.81 10.49 -1.31
C ILE A 111 -6.09 9.85 -1.84
N PRO A 112 -6.37 9.97 -3.15
CA PRO A 112 -7.51 9.28 -3.73
C PRO A 112 -7.32 7.77 -3.64
N ALA A 113 -8.43 7.02 -3.55
CA ALA A 113 -8.39 5.57 -3.36
C ALA A 113 -7.44 4.85 -4.35
N GLU A 114 -7.43 5.29 -5.61
CA GLU A 114 -6.58 4.73 -6.68
C GLU A 114 -5.06 4.81 -6.41
N LEU A 115 -4.61 5.75 -5.56
CA LEU A 115 -3.21 5.92 -5.16
C LEU A 115 -2.91 5.37 -3.76
N ALA A 116 -3.89 4.71 -3.15
CA ALA A 116 -3.80 4.05 -1.85
C ALA A 116 -4.22 2.56 -1.96
N TYR A 117 -5.40 2.19 -1.44
CA TYR A 117 -5.87 0.80 -1.36
C TYR A 117 -6.87 0.42 -2.47
N GLY A 118 -7.19 1.34 -3.38
CA GLY A 118 -8.00 1.09 -4.57
C GLY A 118 -9.37 0.48 -4.29
N ALA A 119 -9.84 -0.34 -5.24
CA ALA A 119 -11.11 -1.04 -5.16
C ALA A 119 -11.11 -2.24 -4.20
N GLU A 120 -9.93 -2.65 -3.71
CA GLU A 120 -9.80 -3.75 -2.75
C GLU A 120 -10.05 -3.26 -1.32
N GLY A 121 -9.70 -2.00 -1.02
CA GLY A 121 -9.73 -1.49 0.34
C GLY A 121 -8.64 -2.14 1.20
N GLY A 122 -8.73 -1.96 2.52
CA GLY A 122 -7.71 -2.51 3.42
C GLY A 122 -8.12 -2.46 4.88
N GLY A 123 -8.33 -3.63 5.50
CA GLY A 123 -8.74 -3.74 6.91
C GLY A 123 -9.96 -2.86 7.24
N PRO A 124 -9.81 -1.78 8.02
CA PRO A 124 -10.88 -0.82 8.33
C PRO A 124 -11.25 0.14 7.18
N ILE A 125 -10.50 0.14 6.07
CA ILE A 125 -10.67 1.06 4.94
C ILE A 125 -11.63 0.44 3.90
N PRO A 126 -12.77 1.08 3.59
CA PRO A 126 -13.69 0.60 2.58
C PRO A 126 -13.09 0.69 1.17
N PRO A 127 -13.57 -0.15 0.23
CA PRO A 127 -13.13 -0.08 -1.16
C PRO A 127 -13.48 1.29 -1.78
N ASN A 128 -12.60 1.79 -2.66
CA ASN A 128 -12.75 3.08 -3.34
C ASN A 128 -12.90 4.29 -2.38
N SER A 129 -12.26 4.23 -1.21
CA SER A 129 -12.30 5.34 -0.24
C SER A 129 -11.09 6.26 -0.34
N ASP A 130 -11.35 7.56 -0.42
CA ASP A 130 -10.31 8.58 -0.32
C ASP A 130 -9.80 8.69 1.12
N LEU A 131 -8.48 8.80 1.25
CA LEU A 131 -7.80 8.87 2.52
C LEU A 131 -7.24 10.26 2.76
N VAL A 132 -7.37 10.74 3.98
CA VAL A 132 -6.82 11.99 4.45
C VAL A 132 -5.76 11.66 5.48
N PHE A 133 -4.52 11.97 5.18
CA PHE A 133 -3.41 11.79 6.10
C PHE A 133 -2.91 13.13 6.59
N GLU A 134 -2.94 13.34 7.90
CA GLU A 134 -2.21 14.44 8.52
C GLU A 134 -0.84 13.93 8.94
N VAL A 135 0.21 14.48 8.34
CA VAL A 135 1.57 14.02 8.55
C VAL A 135 2.42 15.17 9.06
N THR A 136 3.19 14.93 10.09
CA THR A 136 4.22 15.83 10.60
C THR A 136 5.56 15.15 10.42
N LEU A 137 6.39 15.72 9.55
CA LEU A 137 7.74 15.24 9.31
C LEU A 137 8.63 15.72 10.46
N LEU A 138 8.96 14.85 11.39
CA LEU A 138 9.84 15.19 12.51
C LEU A 138 11.28 15.28 12.03
N ASP A 139 11.76 14.19 11.43
CA ASP A 139 13.12 14.08 10.92
C ASP A 139 13.18 13.11 9.73
N PHE A 140 14.29 13.07 9.01
CA PHE A 140 14.52 12.06 7.99
C PHE A 140 16.00 11.87 7.76
N LYS A 141 16.41 10.63 7.45
CA LYS A 141 17.77 10.29 7.09
C LYS A 141 17.82 9.93 5.62
N THR A 142 18.72 10.59 4.90
CA THR A 142 18.96 10.22 3.52
C THR A 142 19.67 8.88 3.43
N ARG A 143 19.46 8.14 2.33
CA ARG A 143 20.23 6.92 2.06
C ARG A 143 21.74 7.17 2.10
N ALA A 144 22.18 8.34 1.62
CA ALA A 144 23.58 8.76 1.67
C ALA A 144 24.08 8.98 3.10
N GLU A 145 23.28 9.62 3.98
CA GLU A 145 23.63 9.75 5.40
C GLU A 145 23.68 8.40 6.11
N LEU A 146 22.79 7.47 5.75
CA LEU A 146 22.79 6.12 6.30
C LEU A 146 24.04 5.33 5.87
N ASP A 147 24.40 5.40 4.58
CA ASP A 147 25.62 4.79 4.05
C ASP A 147 26.88 5.36 4.72
N ALA A 148 26.94 6.69 4.86
CA ALA A 148 28.01 7.37 5.59
C ALA A 148 28.08 6.94 7.06
N MET A 149 26.94 6.73 7.74
CA MET A 149 26.90 6.21 9.11
C MET A 149 27.42 4.77 9.20
N ILE A 150 27.08 3.91 8.24
CA ILE A 150 27.55 2.53 8.19
C ILE A 150 29.05 2.49 7.93
N ALA A 151 29.54 3.26 6.95
CA ALA A 151 30.96 3.38 6.65
C ALA A 151 31.75 3.97 7.84
N ALA A 152 31.20 4.95 8.56
CA ALA A 152 31.81 5.54 9.75
C ALA A 152 31.86 4.55 10.94
N GLN A 153 30.83 3.74 11.15
CA GLN A 153 30.85 2.68 12.18
C GLN A 153 31.80 1.54 11.80
N GLN A 154 31.87 1.17 10.52
CA GLN A 154 32.78 0.12 10.04
C GLN A 154 34.24 0.59 10.01
N GLY A 155 34.50 1.90 9.89
CA GLY A 155 35.84 2.49 10.05
C GLY A 155 36.28 2.71 11.50
N GLN A 156 35.37 2.59 12.48
CA GLN A 156 35.67 2.66 13.92
C GLN A 156 35.73 1.28 14.60
N ALA A 157 35.45 0.20 13.87
CA ALA A 157 35.75 -1.16 14.29
C ALA A 157 37.25 -1.45 14.06
N GLN A 158 38.05 -1.11 15.08
CA GLN A 158 39.45 -1.47 15.34
C GLN A 158 40.53 -0.51 14.82
N PRO A 159 41.08 0.37 15.69
CA PRO A 159 42.53 0.48 15.76
C PRO A 159 43.03 -0.86 16.32
N ALA A 160 43.52 -1.75 15.45
CA ALA A 160 44.41 -2.81 15.91
C ALA A 160 45.56 -2.10 16.64
N GLN A 161 45.60 -2.21 17.96
CA GLN A 161 46.64 -1.59 18.77
C GLN A 161 48.01 -2.10 18.30
N PRO A 162 48.99 -1.22 18.04
CA PRO A 162 50.33 -1.66 17.68
C PRO A 162 51.03 -2.19 18.93
N GLY A 163 51.13 -3.52 19.00
CA GLY A 163 52.14 -4.24 19.77
C GLY A 163 51.87 -4.41 21.27
N SER A 164 52.07 -5.64 21.74
CA SER A 164 52.68 -5.96 23.05
C SER A 164 52.96 -7.47 23.12
N GLN A 165 54.24 -7.79 22.93
CA GLN A 165 54.98 -8.99 23.41
C GLN A 165 54.81 -10.30 22.62
#